data_AF-A0A4Y2HL20-F1
#
_entry.id   AF-A0A4Y2HL20-F1
#
_cell.length_a   1.000
_cell.length_b   1.000
_cell.length_c   1.000
_cell.angle_alpha   90.00
_cell.angle_beta   90.00
_cell.angle_gamma   90.00
#
_symmetry.space_group_name_H-M   'P 1'
#
loop_
_entity.id
_entity.type
_entity.pdbx_description
1 polymer ?
#
loop_
_entity_poly.entity_id
_entity_poly.type
_entity_poly.pdbx_seq_one_letter_code
_entity_poly.pdbx_strand_id
1 'polypeptide(L)'
;MKLRKKLDKSLNILKVLSNASSGASKTSLLRVYTEAILSKMDYGCVIYGSARQSVLKILDPIHHSALRLCSGALCTSPVESLYVECREPPLDQRLKKRCSGSDKVL
;
A
#
# COMPACT_ATOMS: atom_id res chain seq x y z
N MET A 1 4.51 -14.23 11.64
CA MET A 1 3.53 -13.99 10.56
C MET A 1 2.23 -13.29 11.02
N LYS A 2 2.30 -12.34 11.99
CA LYS A 2 1.11 -11.63 12.52
C LYS A 2 0.71 -10.41 11.67
N LEU A 3 1.66 -9.76 10.99
CA LEU A 3 1.42 -8.56 10.20
C LEU A 3 0.58 -8.83 8.95
N ARG A 4 0.90 -9.88 8.18
CA ARG A 4 0.17 -10.26 6.96
C ARG A 4 -1.33 -10.45 7.22
N LYS A 5 -1.69 -11.22 8.24
CA LYS A 5 -3.10 -11.41 8.67
C LYS A 5 -3.81 -10.09 9.03
N LYS A 6 -3.11 -9.12 9.62
CA LYS A 6 -3.68 -7.79 9.91
C LYS A 6 -3.92 -7.00 8.62
N LEU A 7 -3.00 -7.08 7.67
CA LEU A 7 -3.14 -6.44 6.36
C LEU A 7 -4.24 -7.09 5.52
N ASP A 8 -4.38 -8.42 5.56
CA ASP A 8 -5.48 -9.14 4.90
C ASP A 8 -6.85 -8.70 5.46
N LYS A 9 -6.97 -8.53 6.78
CA LYS A 9 -8.19 -7.95 7.37
C LYS A 9 -8.47 -6.53 6.86
N SER A 10 -7.47 -5.66 6.83
CA SER A 10 -7.62 -4.30 6.30
C SER A 10 -7.96 -4.28 4.81
N LEU A 11 -7.42 -5.22 4.04
CA LEU A 11 -7.73 -5.38 2.62
C LEU A 11 -9.16 -5.87 2.41
N ASN A 12 -9.67 -6.78 3.25
CA ASN A 12 -11.07 -7.20 3.20
C ASN A 12 -12.02 -6.05 3.55
N ILE A 13 -11.68 -5.21 4.51
CA ILE A 13 -12.46 -3.99 4.81
C ILE A 13 -12.47 -3.07 3.57
N LEU A 14 -11.29 -2.84 2.96
CA LEU A 14 -11.18 -2.05 1.74
C LEU A 14 -12.03 -2.64 0.59
N LYS A 15 -12.07 -3.96 0.42
CA LYS A 15 -12.93 -4.65 -0.56
C LYS A 15 -14.41 -4.37 -0.32
N VAL A 16 -14.87 -4.50 0.92
CA VAL A 16 -16.27 -4.24 1.27
C VAL A 16 -16.63 -2.78 0.98
N LEU A 17 -15.76 -1.85 1.34
CA LEU A 17 -15.94 -0.43 1.05
C LEU A 17 -15.95 -0.15 -0.46
N SER A 18 -15.06 -0.78 -1.22
CA SER A 18 -14.99 -0.66 -2.68
C SER A 18 -16.22 -1.24 -3.40
N ASN A 19 -16.84 -2.28 -2.84
CA ASN A 19 -18.02 -2.90 -3.42
C ASN A 19 -19.31 -2.16 -3.01
N ALA A 20 -19.32 -1.54 -1.84
CA ALA A 20 -20.40 -0.68 -1.38
C ALA A 20 -20.38 0.72 -2.02
N SER A 21 -19.25 1.13 -2.61
CA SER A 21 -19.04 2.46 -3.15
C SER A 21 -19.61 2.67 -4.56
N SER A 22 -20.90 2.44 -4.77
CA SER A 22 -21.62 2.98 -5.94
C SER A 22 -21.73 4.53 -5.92
N GLY A 23 -20.73 5.23 -5.35
CA GLY A 23 -20.69 6.68 -5.14
C GLY A 23 -19.53 7.22 -4.30
N ALA A 24 -18.61 6.40 -3.76
CA ALA A 24 -17.45 6.94 -3.03
C ALA A 24 -16.36 7.41 -4.00
N SER A 25 -15.83 8.61 -3.77
CA SER A 25 -14.74 9.15 -4.56
C SER A 25 -13.47 8.31 -4.40
N LYS A 26 -12.79 8.00 -5.52
CA LYS A 26 -11.49 7.29 -5.59
C LYS A 26 -10.48 7.79 -4.54
N THR A 27 -10.48 9.10 -4.30
CA THR A 27 -9.65 9.78 -3.31
C THR A 27 -9.93 9.32 -1.87
N SER A 28 -11.18 9.07 -1.52
CA SER A 28 -11.58 8.61 -0.18
C SER A 28 -11.10 7.18 0.07
N LEU A 29 -11.22 6.32 -0.95
CA LEU A 29 -10.76 4.94 -0.88
C LEU A 29 -9.22 4.86 -0.78
N LEU A 30 -8.51 5.70 -1.54
CA LEU A 30 -7.05 5.85 -1.45
C LEU A 30 -6.59 6.37 -0.08
N ARG A 31 -7.34 7.29 0.54
CA ARG A 31 -7.07 7.76 1.91
C ARG A 31 -7.18 6.63 2.92
N VAL A 32 -8.27 5.86 2.88
CA VAL A 32 -8.46 4.70 3.78
C VAL A 32 -7.37 3.66 3.56
N TYR A 33 -6.99 3.40 2.30
CA TYR A 33 -5.87 2.53 1.97
C TYR A 33 -4.55 3.02 2.61
N THR A 34 -4.26 4.31 2.50
CA THR A 34 -3.04 4.92 3.07
C THR A 34 -3.00 4.80 4.59
N GLU A 35 -4.09 5.16 5.25
CA GLU A 35 -4.15 5.15 6.72
C GLU A 35 -4.22 3.73 7.30
N ALA A 36 -4.95 2.81 6.67
CA ALA A 36 -5.17 1.48 7.23
C ALA A 36 -4.08 0.47 6.85
N ILE A 37 -3.58 0.53 5.62
CA ILE A 37 -2.64 -0.45 5.07
C ILE A 37 -1.22 0.11 5.12
N LEU A 38 -0.96 1.26 4.48
CA LEU A 38 0.40 1.83 4.43
C LEU A 38 0.95 2.17 5.82
N SER A 39 0.15 2.76 6.71
CA SER A 39 0.58 3.04 8.09
C SER A 39 1.09 1.79 8.83
N LYS A 40 0.41 0.65 8.67
CA LYS A 40 0.83 -0.62 9.29
C LYS A 40 2.12 -1.18 8.66
N MET A 41 2.33 -0.94 7.38
CA MET A 41 3.52 -1.36 6.65
C MET A 41 4.73 -0.51 7.03
N ASP A 42 4.53 0.80 7.10
CA ASP A 42 5.53 1.78 7.51
C ASP A 42 5.98 1.50 8.96
N TYR A 43 5.04 1.25 9.89
CA TYR A 43 5.38 0.84 11.27
C TYR A 43 6.14 -0.49 11.33
N GLY A 44 5.70 -1.48 10.54
CA GLY A 44 6.36 -2.78 10.47
C GLY A 44 7.81 -2.69 9.99
N CYS A 45 8.09 -1.81 9.02
CA CYS A 45 9.45 -1.63 8.52
C CYS A 45 10.38 -0.97 9.55
N VAL A 46 9.87 -0.03 10.35
CA VAL A 46 10.67 0.67 11.37
C VAL A 46 10.99 -0.25 12.55
N ILE A 47 10.00 -1.01 13.06
CA ILE A 47 10.15 -1.81 14.28
C ILE A 47 10.92 -3.11 14.07
N TYR A 48 10.74 -3.79 12.93
CA TYR A 48 11.37 -5.09 12.69
C TYR A 48 12.82 -4.97 12.16
N GLY A 49 13.40 -3.76 12.15
CA GLY A 49 14.69 -3.43 11.54
C GLY A 49 14.57 -3.37 10.02
N SER A 50 15.21 -2.38 9.37
CA SER A 50 15.22 -2.12 7.91
C SER A 50 14.73 -3.33 7.14
N ALA A 51 13.44 -3.29 6.75
CA ALA A 51 12.71 -4.50 6.39
C ALA A 51 13.52 -5.32 5.39
N ARG A 52 13.88 -6.56 5.77
CA ARG A 52 14.54 -7.49 4.86
C ARG A 52 13.76 -7.50 3.54
N GLN A 53 14.47 -7.43 2.42
CA GLN A 53 13.88 -7.45 1.07
C GLN A 53 12.86 -8.59 0.89
N SER A 54 13.07 -9.71 1.58
CA SER A 54 12.16 -10.86 1.60
C SER A 54 10.79 -10.55 2.22
N VAL A 55 10.74 -9.73 3.27
CA VAL A 55 9.50 -9.27 3.88
C VAL A 55 8.78 -8.33 2.92
N LEU A 56 9.48 -7.37 2.31
CA LEU A 56 8.88 -6.44 1.33
C LEU A 56 8.19 -7.17 0.18
N LYS A 57 8.85 -8.17 -0.40
CA LYS A 57 8.28 -9.03 -1.46
C LYS A 57 7.00 -9.76 -1.05
N ILE A 58 6.82 -10.06 0.24
CA ILE A 58 5.60 -10.71 0.75
C ILE A 58 4.45 -9.70 0.89
N LEU A 59 4.76 -8.42 1.06
CA LEU A 59 3.76 -7.35 1.18
C LEU A 59 3.36 -6.74 -0.17
N ASP A 60 4.20 -6.81 -1.20
CA ASP A 60 3.91 -6.29 -2.55
C ASP A 60 2.56 -6.79 -3.13
N PRO A 61 2.19 -8.08 -3.03
CA PRO A 61 0.91 -8.56 -3.56
C PRO A 61 -0.30 -7.89 -2.90
N ILE A 62 -0.21 -7.58 -1.60
CA ILE A 62 -1.27 -6.90 -0.85
C ILE A 62 -1.40 -5.46 -1.34
N HIS A 63 -0.27 -4.79 -1.53
CA HIS A 63 -0.22 -3.42 -2.05
C HIS A 63 -0.79 -3.32 -3.46
N HIS A 64 -0.38 -4.18 -4.38
CA HIS A 64 -0.90 -4.20 -5.75
C HIS A 64 -2.40 -4.49 -5.77
N SER A 65 -2.87 -5.43 -4.94
CA SER A 65 -4.29 -5.75 -4.84
C SER A 65 -5.10 -4.56 -4.32
N ALA A 66 -4.59 -3.84 -3.32
CA ALA A 66 -5.25 -2.66 -2.77
C ALA A 66 -5.30 -1.51 -3.78
N LEU A 67 -4.22 -1.26 -4.53
CA LEU A 67 -4.20 -0.25 -5.59
C LEU A 67 -5.20 -0.57 -6.71
N ARG A 68 -5.29 -1.83 -7.12
CA ARG A 68 -6.29 -2.26 -8.13
C ARG A 68 -7.72 -2.01 -7.65
N LEU A 69 -8.04 -2.32 -6.40
CA LEU A 69 -9.34 -2.04 -5.80
C LEU A 69 -9.63 -0.54 -5.77
N CYS A 70 -8.65 0.28 -5.37
CA CYS A 70 -8.83 1.73 -5.31
C CYS A 70 -8.98 2.38 -6.68
N SER A 71 -8.25 1.87 -7.68
CA SER A 71 -8.28 2.41 -9.05
C SER A 71 -9.45 1.87 -9.88
N GLY A 72 -10.04 0.73 -9.49
CA GLY A 72 -10.98 -0.01 -10.34
C GLY A 72 -10.31 -0.59 -11.60
N ALA A 73 -8.99 -0.66 -11.62
CA ALA A 73 -8.22 -1.04 -12.80
C ALA A 73 -8.32 -2.54 -13.08
N LEU A 74 -8.34 -2.88 -14.37
CA LEU A 74 -8.41 -4.27 -14.84
C LEU A 74 -7.25 -5.09 -14.28
N CYS A 75 -7.51 -6.37 -14.03
CA CYS A 75 -6.55 -7.34 -13.52
C CYS A 75 -5.29 -7.48 -14.40
N THR A 76 -5.40 -7.15 -15.69
CA THR A 76 -4.32 -7.19 -16.69
C THR A 76 -3.48 -5.91 -16.74
N SER A 77 -3.90 -4.84 -16.07
CA SER A 77 -3.18 -3.56 -16.11
C SER A 77 -1.77 -3.72 -15.52
N PRO A 78 -0.73 -3.17 -16.18
CA PRO A 78 0.64 -3.23 -15.66
C PRO A 78 0.76 -2.43 -14.36
N VAL A 79 1.56 -2.94 -13.42
CA VAL A 79 1.70 -2.36 -12.07
C VAL A 79 2.23 -0.93 -12.12
N GLU A 80 3.12 -0.63 -13.06
CA GLU A 80 3.65 0.73 -13.26
C GLU A 80 2.56 1.74 -13.60
N SER A 81 1.59 1.36 -14.42
CA SER A 81 0.44 2.22 -14.73
C SER A 81 -0.40 2.49 -13.48
N LEU A 82 -0.54 1.50 -12.58
CA LEU A 82 -1.27 1.68 -11.32
C LEU A 82 -0.59 2.68 -10.39
N TYR A 83 0.75 2.65 -10.34
CA TYR A 83 1.51 3.61 -9.53
C TYR A 83 1.31 5.04 -10.01
N VAL A 84 1.34 5.26 -11.33
CA VAL A 84 1.10 6.59 -11.93
C VAL A 84 -0.34 7.04 -11.66
N GLU A 85 -1.31 6.15 -11.84
CA GLU A 85 -2.74 6.48 -11.71
C GLU A 85 -3.16 6.77 -10.26
N CYS A 86 -2.61 6.01 -9.30
CA CYS A 86 -2.84 6.21 -7.86
C CYS A 86 -1.89 7.23 -7.24
N ARG A 87 -0.89 7.71 -7.98
CA ARG A 87 0.20 8.61 -7.52
C ARG A 87 0.99 8.06 -6.34
N GLU A 88 1.05 6.73 -6.21
CA GLU A 88 1.77 6.05 -5.13
C GLU A 88 3.02 5.37 -5.67
N PRO A 89 4.21 5.57 -5.07
CA PRO A 89 5.42 4.89 -5.48
C PRO A 89 5.45 3.43 -5.00
N PRO A 90 6.28 2.57 -5.61
CA PRO A 90 6.51 1.22 -5.12
C PRO A 90 7.05 1.24 -3.68
N LEU A 91 6.74 0.19 -2.92
CA LEU A 91 7.09 0.09 -1.50
C LEU A 91 8.57 0.21 -1.24
N ASP A 92 9.40 -0.42 -2.06
CA ASP A 92 10.86 -0.34 -1.94
C ASP A 92 11.35 1.11 -2.06
N GLN A 93 10.85 1.86 -3.05
CA GLN A 93 11.22 3.26 -3.25
C GLN A 93 10.70 4.16 -2.13
N ARG A 94 9.49 3.89 -1.62
CA ARG A 94 8.90 4.59 -0.47
C ARG A 94 9.75 4.41 0.79
N LEU A 95 10.21 3.20 1.04
CA LEU A 95 11.04 2.87 2.20
C LEU A 95 12.46 3.39 2.05
N LYS A 96 13.04 3.29 0.84
CA LYS A 96 14.35 3.89 0.54
C LYS A 96 14.34 5.38 0.80
N LYS A 97 13.29 6.11 0.37
CA LYS A 97 13.11 7.54 0.68
C LYS A 97 13.08 7.84 2.18
N ARG A 98 12.52 6.92 2.97
CA ARG A 98 12.39 7.06 4.43
C ARG A 98 13.68 6.71 5.16
N CYS A 99 14.43 5.71 4.70
CA CYS A 99 15.74 5.33 5.23
C CYS A 99 16.86 6.27 4.78
N SER A 100 16.77 6.88 3.59
CA SER A 100 17.71 7.91 3.11
C SER A 100 17.36 9.32 3.60
N GLY A 101 16.45 9.44 4.57
CA GLY A 101 15.90 10.70 5.08
C GLY A 101 16.70 11.34 6.22
N SER A 102 17.85 10.78 6.62
CA SER A 102 18.69 11.41 7.64
C SER A 102 19.61 12.53 7.12
N ASP A 103 19.72 12.74 5.80
CA ASP A 103 20.72 13.69 5.24
C ASP A 103 20.14 14.75 4.29
N LYS A 104 18.89 15.21 4.47
CA LYS A 104 18.44 16.49 3.86
C LYS A 104 17.47 17.25 4.78
N VAL A 105 18.00 17.74 5.89
CA VAL A 105 17.68 19.10 6.35
C VAL A 105 18.68 19.99 5.62
N LEU A 106 18.21 20.76 4.63
CA LEU A 106 18.76 22.00 4.08
C LEU A 106 17.95 22.38 2.83
#